data_AF-A0A3M1XZH9-F1
#
_entry.id   AF-A0A3M1XZH9-F1
#
_cell.length_a   1.000
_cell.length_b   1.000
_cell.length_c   1.000
_cell.angle_alpha   90.00
_cell.angle_beta   90.00
_cell.angle_gamma   90.00
#
_symmetry.space_group_name_H-M   'P 1'
#
loop_
_entity.id
_entity.type
_entity.pdbx_description
1 polymer ?
#
loop_
_entity_poly.entity_id
_entity_poly.type
_entity_poly.pdbx_seq_one_letter_code
_entity_poly.pdbx_strand_id
1 'polypeptide(L)'
;MNRNPSLCAAELETFIIESVQSCQGAEGWANLARVGTELRARGVNYGKLRRFFADYDHLVELRLDMNIDPPVAYVRLRQEQ
;
A
#
# COMPACT_ATOMS: atom_id res chain seq x y z
N MET A 1 12.49 -7.35 -23.41
CA MET A 1 12.46 -7.84 -22.02
C MET A 1 11.01 -7.75 -21.54
N ASN A 2 10.38 -8.89 -21.24
CA ASN A 2 9.08 -8.93 -20.55
C ASN A 2 9.03 -10.27 -19.79
N ARG A 3 9.57 -10.27 -18.59
CA ARG A 3 9.31 -11.34 -17.62
C ARG A 3 8.41 -10.69 -16.58
N ASN A 4 7.10 -10.91 -16.69
CA ASN A 4 6.22 -10.85 -15.52
C ASN A 4 6.17 -12.28 -14.99
N PRO A 5 7.14 -12.73 -14.14
CA PRO A 5 6.83 -13.84 -13.27
C PRO A 5 5.66 -13.37 -12.39
N SER A 6 4.64 -14.21 -12.24
CA SER A 6 3.61 -13.97 -11.23
C SER A 6 4.32 -13.74 -9.90
N LEU A 7 4.27 -12.52 -9.35
CA LEU A 7 4.88 -12.20 -8.07
C LEU A 7 4.30 -13.15 -7.02
N CYS A 8 5.17 -13.80 -6.25
CA CYS A 8 4.73 -14.62 -5.13
C CYS A 8 4.20 -13.74 -3.99
N ALA A 9 3.38 -14.30 -3.11
CA ALA A 9 2.77 -13.57 -1.99
C ALA A 9 3.81 -12.81 -1.13
N ALA A 10 4.92 -13.46 -0.80
CA ALA A 10 5.99 -12.86 -0.01
C ALA A 10 6.69 -11.67 -0.72
N GLU A 11 6.81 -11.70 -2.05
CA GLU A 11 7.36 -10.57 -2.82
C GLU A 11 6.40 -9.39 -2.82
N LEU A 12 5.09 -9.66 -2.94
CA LEU A 12 4.06 -8.63 -2.85
C LEU A 12 4.04 -7.98 -1.47
N GLU A 13 4.13 -8.77 -0.39
CA GLU A 13 4.21 -8.25 0.98
C GLU A 13 5.45 -7.35 1.16
N THR A 14 6.60 -7.79 0.64
CA THR A 14 7.84 -6.98 0.67
C THR A 14 7.64 -5.65 -0.06
N PHE A 15 7.07 -5.67 -1.26
CA PHE A 15 6.82 -4.46 -2.02
C PHE A 15 5.81 -3.54 -1.33
N ILE A 16 4.80 -4.09 -0.67
CA ILE A 16 3.86 -3.32 0.14
C ILE A 16 4.59 -2.64 1.30
N ILE A 17 5.37 -3.38 2.08
CA ILE A 17 6.13 -2.86 3.23
C ILE A 17 7.00 -1.69 2.79
N GLU A 18 7.84 -1.90 1.79
CA GLU A 18 8.78 -0.89 1.30
C GLU A 18 8.06 0.34 0.73
N SER A 19 6.95 0.14 0.01
CA SER A 19 6.18 1.25 -0.58
C SER A 19 5.50 2.09 0.49
N VAL A 20 4.96 1.46 1.54
CA VAL A 20 4.36 2.16 2.67
C VAL A 20 5.43 2.90 3.46
N GLN A 21 6.57 2.27 3.77
CA GLN A 21 7.69 2.89 4.48
C GLN A 21 8.28 4.09 3.74
N SER A 22 8.41 4.01 2.42
CA SER A 22 8.92 5.13 1.60
C SER A 22 7.94 6.33 1.58
N CYS A 23 6.65 6.06 1.74
CA CYS A 23 5.60 7.08 1.69
C CYS A 23 5.13 7.58 3.06
N GLN A 24 5.60 7.00 4.17
CA GLN A 24 5.12 7.31 5.50
C GLN A 24 5.56 8.72 5.95
N GLY A 25 4.64 9.45 6.59
CA GLY A 25 4.95 10.69 7.29
C GLY A 25 5.49 10.46 8.70
N ALA A 26 5.65 11.55 9.46
CA ALA A 26 6.17 11.51 10.83
C ALA A 26 5.31 10.65 11.80
N GLU A 27 4.02 10.49 11.52
CA GLU A 27 3.07 9.71 12.32
C GLU A 27 2.96 8.24 11.85
N GLY A 28 3.79 7.81 10.89
CA GLY A 28 3.77 6.46 10.32
C GLY A 28 2.66 6.22 9.30
N TRP A 29 1.77 7.18 9.07
CA TRP A 29 0.73 7.10 8.03
C TRP A 29 1.25 7.58 6.68
N ALA A 30 1.00 6.79 5.64
CA ALA A 30 1.29 7.10 4.26
C ALA A 30 -0.02 7.41 3.51
N ASN A 31 0.01 8.37 2.58
CA ASN A 31 -1.13 8.61 1.69
C ASN A 31 -1.30 7.41 0.74
N LEU A 32 -2.49 6.81 0.73
CA LEU A 32 -2.77 5.59 -0.04
C LEU A 32 -2.57 5.80 -1.54
N ALA A 33 -2.88 6.97 -2.09
CA ALA A 33 -2.66 7.27 -3.50
C ALA A 33 -1.17 7.29 -3.86
N ARG A 34 -0.31 7.79 -2.96
CA ARG A 34 1.15 7.76 -3.16
C ARG A 34 1.69 6.34 -3.15
N VAL A 35 1.26 5.53 -2.19
CA VAL A 35 1.65 4.11 -2.10
C VAL A 35 1.22 3.34 -3.36
N GLY A 36 0.03 3.63 -3.90
CA GLY A 36 -0.41 3.05 -5.16
C GLY A 36 0.54 3.36 -6.34
N THR A 37 0.96 4.61 -6.47
CA THR A 37 1.92 5.03 -7.51
C THR A 37 3.24 4.27 -7.38
N GLU A 38 3.77 4.13 -6.17
CA GLU A 38 4.99 3.33 -5.90
C GLU A 38 4.81 1.85 -6.28
N LEU A 39 3.71 1.23 -5.87
CA LEU A 39 3.42 -0.17 -6.19
C LEU A 39 3.33 -0.40 -7.71
N ARG A 40 2.71 0.52 -8.46
CA ARG A 40 2.67 0.45 -9.93
C ARG A 40 4.04 0.62 -10.56
N ALA A 41 4.87 1.51 -10.03
CA ALA A 41 6.25 1.68 -10.50
C ALA A 41 7.10 0.42 -10.31
N ARG A 42 6.78 -0.39 -9.29
CA ARG A 42 7.38 -1.71 -9.01
C ARG A 42 6.77 -2.86 -9.81
N GLY A 43 5.83 -2.58 -10.71
CA GLY A 43 5.19 -3.59 -11.57
C GLY A 43 4.01 -4.32 -10.91
N VAL A 44 3.56 -3.90 -9.72
CA VAL A 44 2.39 -4.48 -9.06
C VAL A 44 1.12 -4.01 -9.77
N ASN A 45 0.40 -4.96 -10.36
CA ASN A 45 -0.88 -4.70 -11.01
C ASN A 45 -2.03 -4.93 -10.02
N TYR A 46 -2.79 -3.88 -9.74
CA TYR A 46 -3.99 -3.96 -8.91
C TYR A 46 -5.15 -3.21 -9.59
N GLY A 47 -6.36 -3.74 -9.46
CA GLY A 47 -7.57 -3.07 -9.96
C GLY A 47 -7.97 -1.89 -9.08
N LYS A 48 -8.55 -2.19 -7.92
CA LYS A 48 -8.90 -1.18 -6.90
C LYS A 48 -7.96 -1.32 -5.72
N LEU A 49 -7.18 -0.28 -5.45
CA LEU A 49 -6.15 -0.29 -4.41
C LEU A 49 -6.71 -0.64 -3.02
N ARG A 50 -7.88 -0.09 -2.68
CA ARG A 50 -8.56 -0.37 -1.42
C ARG A 50 -9.00 -1.83 -1.28
N ARG A 51 -9.36 -2.48 -2.39
CA ARG A 51 -9.69 -3.92 -2.42
C ARG A 51 -8.44 -4.76 -2.33
N PHE A 52 -7.38 -4.37 -3.03
CA PHE A 52 -6.08 -5.03 -2.98
C PHE A 52 -5.54 -5.09 -1.54
N PHE A 53 -5.57 -3.99 -0.80
CA PHE A 53 -5.12 -3.97 0.59
C PHE A 53 -6.04 -4.72 1.57
N ALA A 54 -7.27 -5.06 1.19
CA ALA A 54 -8.14 -5.88 2.04
C ALA A 54 -7.61 -7.32 2.19
N ASP A 55 -6.87 -7.82 1.20
CA ASP A 55 -6.17 -9.11 1.27
C ASP A 55 -4.89 -9.06 2.13
N TYR A 56 -4.47 -7.86 2.56
CA TYR A 56 -3.28 -7.62 3.39
C TYR A 56 -3.63 -6.90 4.69
N ASP A 57 -4.87 -7.06 5.20
CA ASP A 57 -5.29 -6.45 6.46
C ASP A 57 -4.42 -6.91 7.64
N HIS A 58 -3.81 -8.10 7.58
CA HIS A 58 -2.84 -8.56 8.58
C HIS A 58 -1.53 -7.76 8.59
N LEU A 59 -1.20 -7.11 7.48
CA LEU A 59 0.05 -6.37 7.29
C LEU A 59 -0.15 -4.85 7.45
N VAL A 60 -1.29 -4.32 7.00
CA VAL A 60 -1.55 -2.89 6.96
C VAL A 60 -2.85 -2.51 7.68
N GLU A 61 -2.89 -1.28 8.15
CA GLU A 61 -4.08 -0.60 8.63
C GLU A 61 -4.48 0.48 7.63
N LEU A 62 -5.76 0.52 7.25
CA LEU A 62 -6.31 1.55 6.36
C LEU A 62 -7.18 2.51 7.16
N ARG A 63 -7.00 3.81 6.92
CA ARG A 63 -7.83 4.88 7.48
C ARG A 63 -8.36 5.75 6.36
N LEU A 64 -9.64 6.13 6.43
CA LEU A 64 -10.22 7.14 5.54
C LEU A 64 -10.48 8.40 6.36
N ASP A 65 -9.91 9.52 5.95
CA ASP A 65 -10.21 10.82 6.52
C ASP A 65 -11.29 11.51 5.69
N MET A 66 -12.47 11.69 6.28
CA MET A 66 -13.60 12.39 5.67
C MET A 66 -13.66 13.87 6.08
N ASN A 67 -12.76 14.33 6.96
CA ASN A 67 -12.72 15.73 7.39
C ASN A 67 -11.94 16.61 6.39
N ILE A 68 -11.36 16.01 5.35
CA ILE A 68 -10.62 16.67 4.27
C ILE A 68 -11.43 16.49 2.98
N ASP A 69 -11.59 17.56 2.19
CA ASP A 69 -12.23 17.53 0.88
C ASP A 69 -11.20 17.73 -0.26
N PRO A 70 -11.05 16.77 -1.19
CA PRO A 70 -11.73 15.48 -1.23
C PRO A 70 -11.21 14.51 -0.15
N PRO A 71 -12.00 13.49 0.26
CA PRO A 71 -11.58 12.50 1.25
C PRO A 71 -10.26 11.82 0.91
N VAL A 72 -9.39 11.70 1.90
CA VAL A 72 -8.05 11.11 1.72
C VAL A 72 -7.96 9.79 2.47
N ALA A 73 -7.53 8.75 1.76
CA ALA A 73 -7.21 7.46 2.36
C ALA A 73 -5.73 7.39 2.74
N TYR A 74 -5.47 6.82 3.90
CA TYR A 74 -4.15 6.59 4.46
C TYR A 74 -3.94 5.10 4.73
N VAL A 75 -2.69 4.69 4.71
CA VAL A 75 -2.24 3.33 5.02
C VAL A 75 -1.03 3.39 5.92
N ARG A 76 -0.93 2.46 6.86
CA ARG A 76 0.21 2.30 7.76
C ARG A 76 0.51 0.82 7.93
N LEU A 77 1.76 0.45 8.16
CA LEU A 77 2.11 -0.92 8.55
C LEU A 77 1.64 -1.21 9.96
N ARG A 78 1.04 -2.39 10.16
CA ARG A 78 0.83 -2.90 11.51
C ARG A 78 2.20 -3.16 12.12
N GLN A 79 2.40 -2.72 13.34
CA GLN A 79 3.55 -3.16 14.12
C GLN A 79 3.21 -4.58 14.60
N GLU A 80 3.99 -5.57 14.17
CA GLU A 80 3.97 -6.88 14.84
C GLU A 80 4.24 -6.62 16.33
N GLN A 81 3.29 -7.00 17.17
CA GLN A 81 3.46 -7.01 18.63
C GLN A 81 4.28 -8.20 19.06
#